data_AF-F4KSE8-F1
#
_entry.id   AF-F4KSE8-F1
#
_cell.length_a   1.000
_cell.length_b   1.000
_cell.length_c   1.000
_cell.angle_alpha   90.00
_cell.angle_beta   90.00
_cell.angle_gamma   90.00
#
_symmetry.space_group_name_H-M   'P 1'
#
loop_
_entity.id
_entity.type
_entity.pdbx_description
1 polymer ?
#
loop_
_entity_poly.entity_id
_entity_poly.type
_entity_poly.pdbx_seq_one_letter_code
_entity_poly.pdbx_strand_id
1 'polypeptide(L)'
;MIGEEYIAGNLNTNEENFLNKTAQTMKKIALFLFGMALTALSFAQSNIVAQVTKQIWKLQSDQMSGIGTHTSYPESLTVQFDKEGKWTSSSPINDASAGTWKENKRGDLVLYFGKKKRGISYFEDQSLVLSMGGWRAQRKLVFAAVEK
;
A
#
# COMPACT_ATOMS: atom_id res chain seq x y z
N MET A 1 -17.18 -87.66 -21.75
CA MET A 1 -16.09 -86.96 -21.04
C MET A 1 -15.92 -85.63 -21.73
N ILE A 2 -16.41 -84.56 -21.12
CA ILE A 2 -16.30 -83.18 -21.64
C ILE A 2 -15.26 -82.51 -20.74
N GLY A 3 -14.16 -82.07 -21.34
CA GLY A 3 -13.11 -81.33 -20.65
C GLY A 3 -13.52 -79.88 -20.49
N GLU A 4 -13.43 -79.36 -19.26
CA GLU A 4 -13.56 -77.94 -18.97
C GLU A 4 -12.20 -77.27 -19.12
N GLU A 5 -12.08 -76.37 -20.10
CA GLU A 5 -11.00 -75.38 -20.18
C GLU A 5 -11.27 -74.25 -19.19
N TYR A 6 -10.37 -74.03 -18.24
CA TYR A 6 -10.36 -72.84 -17.41
C TYR A 6 -9.64 -71.70 -18.15
N ILE A 7 -10.38 -70.71 -18.62
CA ILE A 7 -9.83 -69.42 -19.06
C ILE A 7 -9.59 -68.56 -17.81
N ALA A 8 -8.34 -68.50 -17.36
CA ALA A 8 -7.91 -67.53 -16.35
C ALA A 8 -7.75 -66.14 -17.02
N GLY A 9 -8.88 -65.43 -17.14
CA GLY A 9 -8.92 -64.06 -17.65
C GLY A 9 -8.46 -63.04 -16.61
N ASN A 10 -7.21 -62.62 -16.75
CA ASN A 10 -6.56 -61.37 -16.32
C ASN A 10 -7.50 -60.25 -15.82
N LEU A 11 -7.82 -60.22 -14.51
CA LEU A 11 -8.60 -59.16 -13.87
C LEU A 11 -7.74 -58.05 -13.22
N ASN A 12 -6.41 -58.16 -13.22
CA ASN A 12 -5.54 -57.37 -12.35
C ASN A 12 -4.94 -56.10 -12.98
N THR A 13 -5.30 -55.73 -14.22
CA THR A 13 -4.66 -54.61 -14.95
C THR A 13 -5.53 -53.36 -15.09
N ASN A 14 -6.82 -53.44 -14.74
CA ASN A 14 -7.76 -52.32 -14.91
C ASN A 14 -7.89 -51.44 -13.67
N GLU A 15 -7.74 -51.98 -12.46
CA GLU A 15 -7.90 -51.21 -11.21
C GLU A 15 -6.71 -50.29 -10.92
N GLU A 16 -5.48 -50.76 -11.16
CA GLU A 16 -4.26 -49.94 -10.98
C GLU A 16 -4.24 -48.73 -11.93
N ASN A 17 -4.75 -48.89 -13.16
CA ASN A 17 -4.85 -47.82 -14.14
C ASN A 17 -5.89 -46.74 -13.74
N PHE A 18 -6.97 -47.13 -13.05
CA PHE A 18 -8.02 -46.21 -12.64
C PHE A 18 -7.55 -45.34 -11.45
N LEU A 19 -6.89 -45.95 -10.47
CA LEU A 19 -6.33 -45.24 -9.30
C LEU A 19 -5.26 -44.23 -9.73
N ASN A 20 -4.38 -44.61 -10.66
CA ASN A 20 -3.30 -43.73 -11.13
C ASN A 20 -3.83 -42.55 -11.98
N LYS A 21 -4.85 -42.78 -12.83
CA LYS A 21 -5.53 -41.69 -13.56
C LYS A 21 -6.26 -40.72 -12.62
N THR A 22 -6.91 -41.24 -11.57
CA THR A 22 -7.63 -40.40 -10.60
C THR A 22 -6.65 -39.54 -9.79
N ALA A 23 -5.53 -40.12 -9.35
CA ALA A 23 -4.47 -39.41 -8.63
C ALA A 23 -3.77 -38.34 -9.49
N GLN A 24 -3.54 -38.60 -10.78
CA GLN A 24 -2.99 -37.60 -11.70
C GLN A 24 -3.96 -36.46 -11.99
N THR A 25 -5.26 -36.75 -12.08
CA THR A 25 -6.29 -35.73 -12.30
C THR A 25 -6.45 -34.84 -11.07
N MET A 26 -6.43 -35.43 -9.85
CA MET A 26 -6.47 -34.67 -8.60
C MET A 26 -5.22 -33.79 -8.39
N LYS A 27 -4.02 -34.25 -8.80
CA LYS A 27 -2.81 -33.42 -8.77
C LYS A 27 -2.89 -32.20 -9.68
N LYS A 28 -3.50 -32.33 -10.87
CA LYS A 28 -3.67 -31.22 -11.82
C LYS A 28 -4.69 -30.18 -11.33
N ILE A 29 -5.78 -30.62 -10.70
CA ILE A 29 -6.79 -29.74 -10.10
C ILE A 29 -6.21 -28.98 -8.89
N ALA A 30 -5.45 -29.65 -8.04
CA ALA A 30 -4.79 -29.03 -6.90
C ALA A 30 -3.77 -27.96 -7.34
N LEU A 31 -3.02 -28.19 -8.43
CA LEU A 31 -2.06 -27.23 -8.97
C LEU A 31 -2.75 -26.00 -9.60
N PHE A 32 -3.91 -26.18 -10.21
CA PHE A 32 -4.71 -25.08 -10.78
C PHE A 32 -5.31 -24.18 -9.68
N LEU A 33 -5.77 -24.76 -8.57
CA LEU A 33 -6.26 -23.99 -7.42
C LEU A 33 -5.14 -23.27 -6.64
N PHE A 34 -3.94 -23.85 -6.58
CA PHE A 34 -2.77 -23.19 -5.98
C PHE A 34 -2.21 -22.06 -6.86
N GLY A 35 -2.34 -22.17 -8.18
CA GLY A 35 -1.98 -21.12 -9.13
C GLY A 35 -2.86 -19.87 -9.04
N MET A 36 -4.15 -20.04 -8.72
CA MET A 36 -5.06 -18.91 -8.49
C MET A 36 -4.91 -18.26 -7.11
N ALA A 37 -4.29 -18.94 -6.14
CA ALA A 37 -3.99 -18.35 -4.83
C ALA A 37 -2.78 -17.39 -4.84
N LEU A 38 -1.95 -17.41 -5.89
CA LEU A 38 -0.73 -16.60 -5.98
C LEU A 38 -0.88 -15.29 -6.79
N THR A 39 -2.01 -15.07 -7.47
CA THR A 39 -2.21 -13.85 -8.28
C THR A 39 -3.21 -12.85 -7.69
N ALA A 40 -3.78 -13.12 -6.51
CA ALA A 40 -4.73 -12.23 -5.83
C ALA A 40 -4.09 -11.34 -4.75
N LEU A 41 -2.76 -11.20 -4.73
CA LEU A 41 -2.08 -10.08 -4.08
C LEU A 41 -1.99 -8.89 -5.05
N SER A 42 -3.05 -8.64 -5.81
CA SER A 42 -3.29 -7.35 -6.44
C SER A 42 -3.60 -6.36 -5.32
N PHE A 43 -2.55 -5.73 -4.82
CA PHE A 43 -2.58 -4.66 -3.84
C PHE A 43 -3.71 -3.70 -4.19
N ALA A 44 -4.75 -3.67 -3.36
CA ALA A 44 -5.67 -2.54 -3.31
C ALA A 44 -4.82 -1.34 -2.90
N GLN A 45 -4.26 -0.63 -3.89
CA GLN A 45 -3.62 0.66 -3.67
C GLN A 45 -4.69 1.53 -3.03
N SER A 46 -4.46 1.96 -1.79
CA SER A 46 -5.45 2.79 -1.09
C SER A 46 -5.75 4.02 -1.94
N ASN A 47 -7.02 4.44 -1.96
CA ASN A 47 -7.44 5.62 -2.72
C ASN A 47 -6.61 6.85 -2.33
N ILE A 48 -6.21 6.92 -1.05
CA ILE A 48 -5.32 7.94 -0.48
C ILE A 48 -3.95 7.94 -1.15
N VAL A 49 -3.27 6.79 -1.27
CA VAL A 49 -1.95 6.72 -1.94
C VAL A 49 -2.04 7.23 -3.37
N ALA A 50 -3.09 6.83 -4.10
CA ALA A 50 -3.28 7.29 -5.48
C ALA A 50 -3.56 8.80 -5.57
N GLN A 51 -4.37 9.34 -4.66
CA GLN A 51 -4.68 10.77 -4.62
C GLN A 51 -3.46 11.63 -4.29
N VAL A 52 -2.67 11.21 -3.29
CA VAL A 52 -1.52 12.00 -2.80
C VAL A 52 -0.37 12.03 -3.82
N THR A 53 -0.10 10.89 -4.47
CA THR A 53 1.06 10.72 -5.36
C THR A 53 0.87 11.27 -6.78
N LYS A 54 -0.36 11.57 -7.19
CA LYS A 54 -0.66 12.15 -8.52
C LYS A 54 -0.53 13.67 -8.58
N GLN A 55 -0.47 14.34 -7.44
CA GLN A 55 -0.53 15.80 -7.35
C GLN A 55 0.78 16.40 -6.81
N ILE A 56 1.01 17.67 -7.09
CA ILE A 56 1.88 18.54 -6.30
C ILE A 56 1.00 19.23 -5.26
N TRP A 57 1.49 19.42 -4.05
CA TRP A 57 0.75 20.07 -2.97
C TRP A 57 1.36 21.43 -2.70
N LYS A 58 0.67 22.53 -3.04
CA LYS A 58 1.16 23.91 -2.84
C LYS A 58 0.56 24.51 -1.58
N LEU A 59 1.39 25.13 -0.75
CA LEU A 59 0.98 25.77 0.49
C LEU A 59 -0.03 26.89 0.21
N GLN A 60 -1.15 26.86 0.92
CA GLN A 60 -2.18 27.89 0.88
C GLN A 60 -2.28 28.64 2.20
N SER A 61 -2.08 27.95 3.32
CA SER A 61 -2.06 28.60 4.62
C SER A 61 -1.12 27.91 5.59
N ASP A 62 -0.57 28.72 6.49
CA ASP A 62 0.35 28.32 7.54
C ASP A 62 -0.14 28.94 8.85
N GLN A 63 -0.67 28.08 9.71
CA GLN A 63 -1.23 28.47 10.99
C GLN A 63 -0.37 27.88 12.11
N MET A 64 -0.02 28.70 13.09
CA MET A 64 0.67 28.23 14.29
C MET A 64 -0.06 28.70 15.54
N SER A 65 -0.23 27.80 16.49
CA SER A 65 -0.85 28.05 17.79
C SER A 65 0.11 27.66 18.92
N GLY A 66 -0.05 28.29 20.08
CA GLY A 66 0.76 28.05 21.27
C GLY A 66 1.89 29.07 21.48
N ILE A 67 2.82 28.74 22.38
CA ILE A 67 3.91 29.64 22.80
C ILE A 67 5.22 29.18 22.15
N GLY A 68 5.85 30.02 21.32
CA GLY A 68 7.11 29.72 20.65
C GLY A 68 7.55 30.81 19.67
N THR A 69 8.62 30.56 18.91
CA THR A 69 9.07 31.45 17.82
C THR A 69 8.33 31.10 16.53
N HIS A 70 7.71 32.10 15.91
CA HIS A 70 6.90 31.97 14.70
C HIS A 70 7.77 32.29 13.49
N THR A 71 8.10 31.28 12.69
CA THR A 71 8.75 31.49 11.38
C THR A 71 7.85 30.91 10.31
N SER A 72 7.18 31.78 9.57
CA SER A 72 6.28 31.39 8.48
C SER A 72 7.03 30.71 7.34
N TYR A 73 6.38 29.76 6.68
CA TYR A 73 6.89 29.19 5.44
C TYR A 73 6.58 30.10 4.24
N PRO A 74 7.38 30.05 3.17
CA PRO A 74 7.06 30.78 1.94
C PRO A 74 5.79 30.21 1.29
N GLU A 75 4.94 31.08 0.74
CA GLU A 75 3.70 30.67 0.03
C GLU A 75 3.98 29.81 -1.22
N SER A 76 5.21 29.84 -1.74
CA SER A 76 5.68 28.97 -2.82
C SER A 76 6.12 27.58 -2.36
N LEU A 77 6.00 27.25 -1.07
CA LEU A 77 6.30 25.92 -0.55
C LEU A 77 5.41 24.89 -1.25
N THR A 78 6.05 23.90 -1.87
CA THR A 78 5.39 22.74 -2.45
C THR A 78 5.87 21.46 -1.79
N VAL A 79 5.01 20.45 -1.76
CA VAL A 79 5.31 19.11 -1.28
C VAL A 79 4.89 18.10 -2.35
N GLN A 80 5.72 17.08 -2.57
CA GLN A 80 5.41 15.98 -3.46
C GLN A 80 5.64 14.66 -2.74
N PHE A 81 4.80 13.67 -3.08
CA PHE A 81 4.90 12.31 -2.57
C PHE A 81 5.09 11.35 -3.74
N ASP A 82 5.97 10.38 -3.56
CA ASP A 82 6.18 9.29 -4.52
C ASP A 82 5.50 8.00 -4.05
N LYS A 83 5.42 7.00 -4.94
CA LYS A 83 4.76 5.72 -4.66
C LYS A 83 5.63 4.82 -3.77
N GLU A 84 6.91 5.13 -3.67
CA GLU A 84 7.95 4.44 -2.92
C GLU A 84 7.98 4.86 -1.45
N GLY A 85 7.09 5.77 -1.03
CA GLY A 85 6.95 6.20 0.35
C GLY A 85 7.94 7.31 0.73
N LYS A 86 8.43 8.11 -0.22
CA LYS A 86 9.21 9.32 0.02
C LYS A 86 8.39 10.56 -0.26
N TRP A 87 8.73 11.62 0.46
CA TRP A 87 8.22 12.96 0.19
C TRP A 87 9.40 13.92 0.01
N THR A 88 9.17 14.97 -0.76
CA THR A 88 10.12 16.07 -0.98
C THR A 88 9.39 17.41 -0.88
N SER A 89 10.12 18.48 -0.55
CA SER A 89 9.58 19.83 -0.50
C SER A 89 10.50 20.86 -1.14
N SER A 90 9.93 21.93 -1.71
CA SER A 90 10.70 23.02 -2.35
C SER A 90 11.41 23.92 -1.34
N SER A 91 11.01 23.89 -0.08
CA SER A 91 11.69 24.55 1.04
C SER A 91 11.66 23.64 2.26
N PRO A 92 12.66 23.71 3.16
CA PRO A 92 12.71 22.84 4.33
C PRO A 92 11.47 23.00 5.21
N ILE A 93 10.84 21.90 5.57
CA ILE A 93 9.79 21.83 6.59
C ILE A 93 10.44 21.22 7.83
N ASN A 94 10.44 21.93 8.97
CA ASN A 94 11.04 21.44 10.22
C ASN A 94 12.47 20.87 10.02
N ASP A 95 13.31 21.67 9.33
CA ASP A 95 14.70 21.39 8.98
C ASP A 95 14.94 20.22 8.00
N ALA A 96 13.90 19.71 7.32
CA ALA A 96 14.07 18.70 6.27
C ALA A 96 13.35 19.09 4.97
N SER A 97 14.04 18.89 3.83
CA SER A 97 13.45 19.03 2.49
C SER A 97 12.97 17.71 1.90
N ALA A 98 13.17 16.61 2.61
CA ALA A 98 12.74 15.29 2.19
C ALA A 98 12.61 14.33 3.38
N GLY A 99 11.89 13.23 3.18
CA GLY A 99 11.74 12.19 4.17
C GLY A 99 10.94 11.01 3.65
N THR A 100 10.39 10.21 4.57
CA THR A 100 9.51 9.10 4.22
C THR A 100 8.10 9.32 4.76
N TRP A 101 7.12 8.70 4.14
CA TRP A 101 5.73 8.74 4.58
C TRP A 101 5.12 7.35 4.55
N LYS A 102 4.13 7.12 5.40
CA LYS A 102 3.35 5.87 5.44
C LYS A 102 1.92 6.18 5.81
N GLU A 103 0.97 5.53 5.17
CA GLU A 103 -0.43 5.57 5.59
C GLU A 103 -0.63 4.75 6.87
N ASN A 104 -1.40 5.28 7.81
CA ASN A 104 -1.80 4.56 9.02
C ASN A 104 -3.16 3.85 8.84
N LYS A 105 -3.60 3.08 9.84
CA LYS A 105 -4.89 2.36 9.79
C LYS A 105 -6.13 3.26 9.71
N ARG A 106 -5.99 4.57 9.94
CA ARG A 106 -7.07 5.58 9.88
C ARG A 106 -7.10 6.30 8.54
N GLY A 107 -6.16 6.02 7.64
CA GLY A 107 -6.03 6.74 6.37
C GLY A 107 -5.23 8.05 6.47
N ASP A 108 -4.60 8.34 7.61
CA ASP A 108 -3.70 9.49 7.70
C ASP A 108 -2.30 9.14 7.19
N LEU A 109 -1.64 10.10 6.56
CA LEU A 109 -0.23 10.01 6.18
C LEU A 109 0.65 10.39 7.37
N VAL A 110 1.48 9.47 7.82
CA VAL A 110 2.49 9.75 8.85
C VAL A 110 3.79 10.14 8.16
N LEU A 111 4.25 11.37 8.39
CA LEU A 111 5.50 11.87 7.82
C LEU A 111 6.67 11.72 8.79
N TYR A 112 7.75 11.15 8.27
CA TYR A 112 9.02 10.94 8.93
C TYR A 112 10.07 11.86 8.33
N PHE A 113 10.76 12.59 9.20
CA PHE A 113 11.81 13.54 8.88
C PHE A 113 13.10 12.88 9.39
N GLY A 114 13.80 12.19 8.47
CA GLY A 114 14.80 11.19 8.84
C GLY A 114 14.19 10.01 9.60
N LYS A 115 14.71 9.71 10.80
CA LYS A 115 14.21 8.62 11.66
C LYS A 115 13.05 9.04 12.60
N LYS A 116 12.67 10.31 12.62
CA LYS A 116 11.71 10.85 13.59
C LYS A 116 10.35 11.08 12.95
N LYS A 117 9.28 10.56 13.57
CA LYS A 117 7.91 10.96 13.26
C LYS A 117 7.72 12.42 13.68
N ARG A 118 7.36 13.30 12.75
CA ARG A 118 7.19 14.74 13.04
C ARG A 118 5.88 15.35 12.54
N GLY A 119 5.12 14.65 11.71
CA GLY A 119 3.84 15.16 11.21
C GLY A 119 2.82 14.07 10.91
N ILE A 120 1.56 14.48 10.92
CA ILE A 120 0.42 13.72 10.42
C ILE A 120 -0.25 14.57 9.35
N SER A 121 -0.39 14.03 8.15
CA SER A 121 -1.19 14.65 7.10
C SER A 121 -2.50 13.91 6.87
N TYR A 122 -3.56 14.65 6.61
CA TYR A 122 -4.89 14.13 6.34
C TYR A 122 -5.60 15.02 5.32
N PHE A 123 -6.71 14.53 4.77
CA PHE A 123 -7.53 15.29 3.83
C PHE A 123 -8.66 16.02 4.53
N GLU A 124 -8.82 17.31 4.22
CA GLU A 124 -9.93 18.16 4.66
C GLU A 124 -10.39 18.96 3.44
N ASP A 125 -11.62 18.74 2.97
CA ASP A 125 -12.21 19.43 1.81
C ASP A 125 -11.28 19.54 0.59
N GLN A 126 -10.71 18.41 0.16
CA GLN A 126 -9.74 18.26 -0.95
C GLN A 126 -8.35 18.87 -0.72
N SER A 127 -8.15 19.53 0.42
CA SER A 127 -6.84 20.03 0.83
C SER A 127 -6.08 18.95 1.59
N LEU A 128 -4.76 18.92 1.40
CA LEU A 128 -3.87 18.14 2.24
C LEU A 128 -3.47 19.02 3.43
N VAL A 129 -3.84 18.60 4.62
CA VAL A 129 -3.42 19.28 5.86
C VAL A 129 -2.22 18.53 6.42
N LEU A 130 -1.15 19.23 6.78
CA LEU A 130 -0.03 18.70 7.58
C LEU A 130 -0.08 19.33 8.97
N SER A 131 -0.33 18.49 9.98
CA SER A 131 -0.27 18.87 11.39
C SER A 131 1.05 18.41 12.01
N MET A 132 1.75 19.34 12.66
CA MET A 132 3.04 19.13 13.31
C MET A 132 3.07 19.80 14.68
N GLY A 133 4.01 19.37 15.53
CA GLY A 133 4.23 19.97 16.85
C GLY A 133 3.83 19.05 18.00
N GLY A 134 3.70 19.63 19.19
CA GLY A 134 3.44 18.93 20.45
C GLY A 134 2.51 19.72 21.36
N TRP A 135 2.44 19.34 22.63
CA TRP A 135 1.48 19.93 23.59
C TRP A 135 1.66 21.44 23.85
N ARG A 136 2.83 22.01 23.54
CA ARG A 136 3.13 23.45 23.77
C ARG A 136 2.90 24.34 22.56
N ALA A 137 3.05 23.79 21.36
CA ALA A 137 2.90 24.51 20.11
C ALA A 137 2.50 23.54 19.00
N GLN A 138 1.48 23.91 18.24
CA GLN A 138 1.00 23.15 17.09
C GLN A 138 1.06 24.00 15.84
N ARG A 139 1.36 23.37 14.71
CA ARG A 139 1.42 24.01 13.40
C ARG A 139 0.58 23.23 12.41
N LYS A 140 -0.29 23.92 11.71
CA LYS A 140 -1.16 23.40 10.64
C LYS A 140 -0.74 24.07 9.33
N LEU A 141 -0.27 23.26 8.38
CA LEU A 141 -0.04 23.70 7.01
C LEU A 141 -1.16 23.13 6.15
N VAL A 142 -1.81 23.97 5.35
CA VAL A 142 -2.85 23.54 4.41
C VAL A 142 -2.31 23.69 3.00
N PHE A 143 -2.41 22.62 2.23
CA PHE A 143 -1.96 22.55 0.85
C PHE A 143 -3.13 22.27 -0.09
N ALA A 144 -3.15 22.95 -1.22
CA ALA A 144 -4.02 22.60 -2.34
C ALA A 144 -3.28 21.72 -3.35
N ALA A 145 -4.03 20.83 -3.98
CA ALA A 145 -3.56 20.09 -5.13
C ALA A 145 -3.31 21.04 -6.31
N VAL A 146 -2.18 20.83 -6.97
CA VAL A 146 -1.83 21.41 -8.27
C VAL A 146 -1.36 20.29 -9.18
N GLU A 147 -1.76 20.39 -10.45
CA GLU A 147 -1.39 19.42 -11.49
C GLU A 147 0.14 19.36 -11.63
N LYS A 148 0.65 18.14 -11.83
CA LYS A 148 2.08 17.85 -11.94
C LYS A 148 2.68 18.29 -13.26
#